data_AF-A0A960XPL6-F1
#
_entry.id   AF-A0A960XPL6-F1
#
_cell.length_a   1.000
_cell.length_b   1.000
_cell.length_c   1.000
_cell.angle_alpha   90.00
_cell.angle_beta   90.00
_cell.angle_gamma   90.00
#
_symmetry.space_group_name_H-M   'P 1'
#
loop_
_entity.id
_entity.type
_entity.pdbx_description
1 polymer ?
#
loop_
_entity_poly.entity_id
_entity_poly.type
_entity_poly.pdbx_seq_one_letter_code
_entity_poly.pdbx_strand_id
1 'polypeptide(L)'
;LIQELEVKYQAEKKDRALAERQARAEQLEAEVQKKYYQVVLLAVGSTLASLVAGLLFFLFRYNKRLHLHRLQLIRKEQEARRLQAAIEGEEKERKRLARELHDGLGAVLATAKMQISALADYVPAVQLSHSYAKAGNLIDEACRSVREISHNLTPDILEQHGLEFALQHLCDSTAKAHRIEVDFIPYGL
;
A
#
# COMPACT_ATOMS: atom_id res chain seq x y z
N LEU A 1 59.03 -64.10 -70.85
CA LEU A 1 59.45 -64.37 -69.45
C LEU A 1 59.74 -63.10 -68.65
N ILE A 2 60.75 -62.28 -68.99
CA ILE A 2 61.09 -61.07 -68.22
C ILE A 2 59.97 -60.01 -68.27
N GLN A 3 59.42 -59.71 -69.45
CA GLN A 3 58.29 -58.79 -69.61
C GLN A 3 57.02 -59.24 -68.87
N GLU A 4 56.72 -60.55 -68.85
CA GLU A 4 55.56 -61.07 -68.10
C GLU A 4 55.77 -60.95 -66.59
N LEU A 5 56.99 -61.18 -66.09
CA LEU A 5 57.33 -60.99 -64.68
C LEU A 5 57.15 -59.53 -64.26
N GLU A 6 57.56 -58.61 -65.12
CA GLU A 6 57.47 -57.17 -64.88
C GLU A 6 56.03 -56.66 -64.88
N VAL A 7 55.20 -57.14 -65.81
CA VAL A 7 53.76 -56.83 -65.85
C VAL A 7 53.04 -57.39 -64.63
N LYS A 8 53.33 -58.64 -64.21
CA LYS A 8 52.78 -59.22 -62.98
C LYS A 8 53.20 -58.44 -61.74
N TYR A 9 54.47 -58.05 -61.65
CA TYR A 9 54.98 -57.27 -60.53
C TYR A 9 54.32 -55.88 -60.44
N GLN A 10 54.14 -55.19 -61.57
CA GLN A 10 53.46 -53.88 -61.62
C GLN A 10 51.97 -53.98 -61.32
N ALA A 11 51.29 -55.05 -61.76
CA ALA A 11 49.89 -55.33 -61.43
C ALA A 11 49.74 -55.55 -59.92
N GLU A 12 50.55 -56.42 -59.32
CA GLU A 12 50.52 -56.69 -57.88
C GLU A 12 50.80 -55.43 -57.05
N LYS A 13 51.74 -54.58 -57.50
CA LYS A 13 52.04 -53.31 -56.83
C LYS A 13 50.89 -52.31 -56.91
N LYS A 14 50.16 -52.25 -58.03
CA LYS A 14 48.93 -51.45 -58.17
C LYS A 14 47.80 -52.00 -57.29
N ASP A 15 47.62 -53.31 -57.26
CA ASP A 15 46.57 -53.96 -56.46
C ASP A 15 46.80 -53.76 -54.97
N ARG A 16 48.05 -53.89 -54.49
CA ARG A 16 48.43 -53.54 -53.11
C ARG A 16 48.17 -52.08 -52.78
N ALA A 17 48.51 -51.14 -53.69
CA ALA A 17 48.24 -49.72 -53.49
C ALA A 17 46.74 -49.38 -53.49
N LEU A 18 45.92 -50.10 -54.27
CA LEU A 18 44.47 -49.99 -54.26
C LEU A 18 43.88 -50.51 -52.94
N ALA A 19 44.32 -51.68 -52.47
CA ALA A 19 43.91 -52.25 -51.19
C ALA A 19 44.28 -51.36 -50.00
N GLU A 20 45.50 -50.80 -49.97
CA GLU A 20 45.92 -49.84 -48.95
C GLU A 20 45.08 -48.56 -48.96
N ARG A 21 44.75 -48.04 -50.16
CA ARG A 21 43.88 -46.86 -50.30
C ARG A 21 42.45 -47.14 -49.86
N GLN A 22 41.90 -48.32 -50.16
CA GLN A 22 40.57 -48.74 -49.72
C GLN A 22 40.51 -48.91 -48.19
N ALA A 23 41.49 -49.59 -47.60
CA ALA A 23 41.58 -49.75 -46.15
C ALA A 23 41.69 -48.41 -45.41
N ARG A 24 42.45 -47.44 -45.95
CA ARG A 24 42.52 -46.08 -45.40
C ARG A 24 41.20 -45.32 -45.55
N ALA A 25 40.49 -45.48 -46.68
CA ALA A 25 39.19 -44.85 -46.89
C ALA A 25 38.16 -45.33 -45.86
N GLU A 26 38.09 -46.65 -45.62
CA GLU A 26 37.21 -47.25 -44.60
C GLU A 26 37.55 -46.77 -43.19
N GLN A 27 38.84 -46.67 -42.85
CA GLN A 27 39.28 -46.14 -41.56
C GLN A 27 38.89 -44.66 -41.38
N LEU A 28 39.08 -43.85 -42.43
CA LEU A 28 38.71 -42.44 -42.41
C LEU A 28 37.20 -42.24 -42.25
N GLU A 29 36.38 -43.04 -42.93
CA GLU A 29 34.92 -42.99 -42.80
C GLU A 29 34.47 -43.33 -41.36
N ALA A 30 35.05 -44.36 -40.76
CA ALA A 30 34.78 -44.73 -39.37
C ALA A 30 35.19 -43.63 -38.38
N GLU A 31 36.33 -42.96 -38.61
CA GLU A 31 36.76 -41.83 -37.79
C GLU A 31 35.85 -40.62 -37.94
N VAL A 32 35.46 -40.28 -39.18
CA VAL A 32 34.54 -39.18 -39.48
C VAL A 32 33.19 -39.43 -38.80
N GLN A 33 32.68 -40.65 -38.85
CA GLN A 33 31.41 -41.01 -38.22
C GLN A 33 31.48 -40.89 -36.68
N LYS A 34 32.57 -41.33 -36.05
CA LYS A 34 32.77 -41.13 -34.60
C LYS A 34 32.83 -39.66 -34.21
N LYS A 35 33.61 -38.84 -34.94
CA LYS A 35 33.70 -37.39 -34.70
C LYS A 35 32.36 -36.70 -34.90
N TYR A 36 31.61 -37.11 -35.93
CA TYR A 36 30.27 -36.59 -36.20
C TYR A 36 29.32 -36.81 -35.00
N TYR A 37 29.23 -38.04 -34.48
CA TYR A 37 28.37 -38.32 -33.32
C TYR A 37 28.82 -37.55 -32.06
N GLN A 38 30.12 -37.42 -31.80
CA GLN A 38 30.63 -36.65 -30.66
C GLN A 38 30.23 -35.16 -30.75
N VAL A 39 30.38 -34.55 -31.94
CA VAL A 39 30.01 -33.14 -32.16
C VAL A 39 28.50 -32.93 -31.96
N VAL A 40 27.67 -33.82 -32.51
CA VAL A 40 26.21 -33.74 -32.35
C VAL A 40 25.80 -33.86 -30.87
N LEU A 41 26.39 -34.79 -30.12
CA LEU A 41 26.06 -35.02 -28.72
C LEU A 41 26.40 -33.80 -27.84
N LEU A 42 27.56 -33.16 -28.08
CA LEU A 42 27.95 -31.93 -27.39
C LEU A 42 27.05 -30.73 -27.75
N ALA A 43 26.66 -30.61 -29.03
CA ALA A 43 25.74 -29.56 -29.47
C ALA A 43 24.35 -29.70 -28.82
N VAL A 44 23.81 -30.92 -28.77
CA VAL A 44 22.53 -31.19 -28.10
C VAL A 44 22.64 -30.99 -26.59
N GLY A 45 23.73 -31.45 -25.96
CA GLY A 45 23.96 -31.26 -24.52
C GLY A 45 24.04 -29.78 -24.13
N SER A 46 24.78 -28.97 -24.89
CA SER A 46 24.94 -27.53 -24.62
C SER A 46 23.66 -26.74 -24.84
N THR A 47 22.88 -27.06 -25.87
CA THR A 47 21.56 -26.45 -26.10
C THR A 47 20.58 -26.81 -24.99
N LEU A 48 20.52 -28.09 -24.58
CA LEU A 48 19.67 -28.53 -23.48
C LEU A 48 20.07 -27.87 -22.14
N ALA A 49 21.37 -27.82 -21.84
CA ALA A 49 21.90 -27.15 -20.65
C ALA A 49 21.58 -25.66 -20.64
N SER A 50 21.68 -24.99 -21.79
CA SER A 50 21.33 -23.57 -21.93
C SER A 50 19.84 -23.32 -21.70
N LEU A 51 18.96 -24.19 -22.21
CA LEU A 51 17.52 -24.11 -21.97
C LEU A 51 17.18 -24.32 -20.49
N VAL A 52 17.78 -25.32 -19.84
CA VAL A 52 17.58 -25.58 -18.41
C VAL A 52 18.08 -24.41 -17.57
N ALA A 53 19.27 -23.88 -17.87
CA ALA A 53 19.81 -22.71 -17.17
C ALA A 53 18.91 -21.48 -17.35
N GLY A 54 18.41 -21.24 -18.56
CA GLY A 54 17.45 -20.17 -18.85
C GLY A 54 16.14 -20.32 -18.07
N LEU A 55 15.60 -21.54 -18.01
CA LEU A 55 14.38 -21.84 -17.25
C LEU A 55 14.57 -21.62 -15.75
N LEU A 56 15.67 -22.14 -15.18
CA LEU A 56 16.01 -21.93 -13.77
C LEU A 56 16.20 -20.44 -13.45
N PHE A 57 16.89 -19.71 -14.32
CA PHE A 57 17.07 -18.27 -14.18
C PHE A 57 15.74 -17.53 -14.24
N PHE A 58 14.84 -17.91 -15.16
CA PHE A 58 13.51 -17.35 -15.28
C PHE A 58 12.67 -17.59 -14.02
N LEU A 59 12.63 -18.84 -13.53
CA LEU A 59 11.91 -19.21 -12.30
C LEU A 59 12.47 -18.48 -11.07
N PHE A 60 13.79 -18.37 -10.97
CA PHE A 60 14.44 -17.61 -9.90
C PHE A 60 14.08 -16.13 -9.94
N ARG A 61 14.12 -15.52 -11.14
CA ARG A 61 13.70 -14.12 -11.33
C ARG A 61 12.22 -13.92 -11.03
N TYR A 62 11.37 -14.85 -11.44
CA TYR A 62 9.94 -14.83 -11.20
C TYR A 62 9.63 -14.89 -9.69
N ASN A 63 10.19 -15.87 -8.98
CA ASN A 63 10.01 -16.02 -7.55
C ASN A 63 10.49 -14.81 -6.75
N LYS A 64 11.64 -14.21 -7.13
CA LYS A 64 12.13 -12.98 -6.50
C LYS A 64 11.16 -11.80 -6.67
N ARG A 65 10.61 -11.61 -7.88
CA ARG A 65 9.63 -10.55 -8.13
C ARG A 65 8.37 -10.73 -7.30
N LEU A 66 7.88 -11.96 -7.20
CA LEU A 66 6.70 -12.30 -6.42
C LEU A 66 6.92 -12.04 -4.93
N HIS A 67 8.09 -12.41 -4.40
CA HIS A 67 8.44 -12.18 -3.00
C HIS A 67 8.52 -10.68 -2.67
N LEU A 68 9.13 -9.87 -3.54
CA LEU A 68 9.19 -8.42 -3.37
C LEU A 68 7.80 -7.76 -3.41
N HIS A 69 6.93 -8.18 -4.32
CA HIS A 69 5.55 -7.67 -4.37
C HIS A 69 4.78 -8.00 -3.08
N ARG A 70 4.92 -9.23 -2.56
CA ARG A 70 4.29 -9.60 -1.28
C ARG A 70 4.78 -8.73 -0.13
N LEU A 71 6.10 -8.49 -0.04
CA LEU A 71 6.66 -7.62 0.99
C LEU A 71 6.14 -6.17 0.89
N GLN A 72 5.97 -5.65 -0.34
CA GLN A 72 5.40 -4.33 -0.55
C GLN A 72 3.92 -4.26 -0.11
N LEU A 73 3.12 -5.28 -0.42
CA LEU A 73 1.73 -5.36 0.02
C LEU A 73 1.62 -5.39 1.54
N ILE A 74 2.41 -6.23 2.20
CA ILE A 74 2.44 -6.32 3.67
C ILE A 74 2.83 -4.98 4.29
N ARG A 75 3.82 -4.27 3.72
CA ARG A 75 4.21 -2.94 4.20
C ARG A 75 3.08 -1.92 4.05
N LYS A 76 2.41 -1.89 2.90
CA LYS A 76 1.27 -0.99 2.67
C LYS A 76 0.11 -1.29 3.63
N GLU A 77 -0.20 -2.56 3.86
CA GLU A 77 -1.22 -2.95 4.84
C GLU A 77 -0.83 -2.54 6.26
N GLN A 78 0.44 -2.71 6.66
CA GLN A 78 0.92 -2.27 7.96
C GLN A 78 0.86 -0.75 8.12
N GLU A 79 1.23 0.00 7.09
CA GLU A 79 1.15 1.46 7.07
C GLU A 79 -0.30 1.93 7.19
N ALA A 80 -1.20 1.34 6.41
CA ALA A 80 -2.64 1.61 6.49
C ALA A 80 -3.20 1.31 7.89
N ARG A 81 -2.83 0.18 8.50
CA ARG A 81 -3.25 -0.16 9.88
C ARG A 81 -2.72 0.83 10.91
N ARG A 82 -1.49 1.31 10.75
CA ARG A 82 -0.90 2.32 11.67
C ARG A 82 -1.62 3.66 11.55
N LEU A 83 -1.91 4.10 10.33
CA LEU A 83 -2.67 5.33 10.07
C LEU A 83 -4.07 5.21 10.66
N GLN A 84 -4.76 4.08 10.42
CA GLN A 84 -6.07 3.81 10.97
C GLN A 84 -6.06 3.87 12.51
N ALA A 85 -5.12 3.18 13.16
CA ALA A 85 -4.99 3.21 14.61
C ALA A 85 -4.67 4.61 15.17
N ALA A 86 -3.89 5.42 14.42
CA ALA A 86 -3.60 6.80 14.80
C ALA A 86 -4.86 7.68 14.71
N ILE A 87 -5.65 7.55 13.64
CA ILE A 87 -6.93 8.24 13.46
C ILE A 87 -7.90 7.86 14.57
N GLU A 88 -8.10 6.56 14.82
CA GLU A 88 -8.98 6.07 15.90
C GLU A 88 -8.53 6.58 17.29
N GLY A 89 -7.21 6.64 17.52
CA GLY A 89 -6.64 7.22 18.73
C GLY A 89 -6.95 8.71 18.87
N GLU A 90 -6.79 9.48 17.81
CA GLU A 90 -7.09 10.91 17.78
C GLU A 90 -8.59 11.18 17.98
N GLU A 91 -9.46 10.43 17.30
CA GLU A 91 -10.92 10.55 17.44
C GLU A 91 -11.37 10.22 18.87
N LYS A 92 -10.81 9.16 19.47
CA LYS A 92 -11.09 8.81 20.86
C LYS A 92 -10.67 9.93 21.81
N GLU A 93 -9.52 10.54 21.56
CA GLU A 93 -9.01 11.64 22.37
C GLU A 93 -9.85 12.90 22.20
N ARG A 94 -10.26 13.24 20.98
CA ARG A 94 -11.23 14.31 20.71
C ARG A 94 -12.54 14.10 21.47
N LYS A 95 -13.11 12.89 21.46
CA LYS A 95 -14.31 12.52 22.24
C LYS A 95 -14.08 12.60 23.76
N ARG A 96 -12.87 12.31 24.24
CA ARG A 96 -12.50 12.48 25.66
C ARG A 96 -12.46 13.95 26.04
N LEU A 97 -11.75 14.77 25.27
CA LEU A 97 -11.63 16.22 25.50
C LEU A 97 -12.98 16.94 25.43
N ALA A 98 -13.84 16.58 24.46
CA ALA A 98 -15.18 17.14 24.35
C ALA A 98 -16.00 16.93 25.64
N ARG A 99 -15.94 15.71 26.20
CA ARG A 99 -16.61 15.36 27.47
C ARG A 99 -15.99 16.07 28.66
N GLU A 100 -14.67 16.10 28.76
CA GLU A 100 -13.98 16.80 29.85
C GLU A 100 -14.30 18.31 29.87
N LEU A 101 -14.39 18.93 28.70
CA LEU A 101 -14.81 20.33 28.57
C LEU A 101 -16.28 20.53 28.95
N HIS A 102 -17.18 19.67 28.47
CA HIS A 102 -18.61 19.78 28.73
C HIS A 102 -18.95 19.54 30.22
N ASP A 103 -18.50 18.42 30.77
CA ASP A 103 -18.83 18.00 32.13
C ASP A 103 -17.98 18.74 33.17
N GLY A 104 -16.69 18.93 32.90
CA GLY A 104 -15.75 19.57 33.82
C GLY A 104 -15.90 21.09 33.80
N LEU A 105 -15.53 21.71 32.67
CA LEU A 105 -15.53 23.17 32.57
C LEU A 105 -16.94 23.76 32.49
N GLY A 106 -17.87 23.07 31.83
CA GLY A 106 -19.27 23.48 31.75
C GLY A 106 -19.95 23.52 33.12
N ALA A 107 -19.73 22.54 33.99
CA ALA A 107 -20.28 22.54 35.34
C ALA A 107 -19.70 23.66 36.22
N VAL A 108 -18.40 23.94 36.11
CA VAL A 108 -17.74 25.04 36.83
C VAL A 108 -18.31 26.38 36.40
N LEU A 109 -18.46 26.62 35.09
CA LEU A 109 -19.00 27.86 34.55
C LEU A 109 -20.49 28.03 34.91
N ALA A 110 -21.29 26.96 34.88
CA ALA A 110 -22.68 26.99 35.34
C ALA A 110 -22.77 27.37 36.82
N THR A 111 -21.89 26.79 37.66
CA THR A 111 -21.82 27.13 39.09
C THR A 111 -21.43 28.58 39.31
N ALA A 112 -20.41 29.07 38.58
CA ALA A 112 -19.99 30.47 38.65
C ALA A 112 -21.12 31.42 38.21
N LYS A 113 -21.86 31.07 37.16
CA LYS A 113 -23.05 31.83 36.72
C LYS A 113 -24.12 31.85 37.79
N MET A 114 -24.41 30.72 38.44
CA MET A 114 -25.38 30.65 39.53
C MET A 114 -24.97 31.52 40.71
N GLN A 115 -23.69 31.47 41.13
CA GLN A 115 -23.19 32.30 42.24
C GLN A 115 -23.27 33.79 41.93
N ILE A 116 -22.86 34.21 40.73
CA ILE A 116 -23.00 35.62 40.32
C ILE A 116 -24.48 36.00 40.28
N SER A 117 -25.35 35.18 39.66
CA SER A 117 -26.78 35.50 39.56
C SER A 117 -27.43 35.62 40.94
N ALA A 118 -27.12 34.73 41.88
CA ALA A 118 -27.64 34.77 43.24
C ALA A 118 -27.25 36.06 43.99
N LEU A 119 -26.06 36.64 43.71
CA LEU A 119 -25.66 37.91 44.32
C LEU A 119 -26.58 39.08 43.94
N ALA A 120 -27.28 39.04 42.79
CA ALA A 120 -28.26 40.05 42.43
C ALA A 120 -29.51 40.01 43.34
N ASP A 121 -29.82 38.87 43.95
CA ASP A 121 -30.98 38.74 44.85
C ASP A 121 -30.72 39.35 46.23
N TYR A 122 -29.45 39.46 46.64
CA TYR A 122 -29.04 39.97 47.95
C TYR A 122 -28.50 41.41 47.93
N VAL A 123 -28.14 41.94 46.76
CA VAL A 123 -27.59 43.29 46.61
C VAL A 123 -28.63 44.19 45.94
N PRO A 124 -29.03 45.33 46.57
CA PRO A 124 -29.96 46.28 45.97
C PRO A 124 -29.49 46.71 44.57
N ALA A 125 -30.40 46.79 43.60
CA ALA A 125 -30.09 47.14 42.21
C ALA A 125 -29.29 48.45 42.04
N VAL A 126 -29.45 49.40 42.98
CA VAL A 126 -28.70 50.68 43.05
C VAL A 126 -27.20 50.49 43.35
N GLN A 127 -26.80 49.37 43.96
CA GLN A 127 -25.41 49.04 44.33
C GLN A 127 -24.76 48.02 43.38
N LEU A 128 -25.51 47.46 42.43
CA LEU A 128 -24.98 46.53 41.44
C LEU A 128 -24.11 47.31 40.44
N SER A 129 -22.79 47.25 40.62
CA SER A 129 -21.83 48.00 39.80
C SER A 129 -21.75 47.50 38.35
N HIS A 130 -21.26 48.34 37.43
CA HIS A 130 -20.94 47.96 36.05
C HIS A 130 -20.03 46.70 35.97
N SER A 131 -19.13 46.52 36.95
CA SER A 131 -18.25 45.35 37.04
C SER A 131 -19.00 44.04 37.25
N TYR A 132 -20.14 44.06 37.96
CA TYR A 132 -20.97 42.87 38.16
C TYR A 132 -21.59 42.39 36.85
N ALA A 133 -22.21 43.31 36.09
CA ALA A 133 -22.79 43.00 34.78
C ALA A 133 -21.73 42.50 33.80
N LYS A 134 -20.53 43.11 33.83
CA LYS A 134 -19.39 42.68 33.02
C LYS A 134 -18.93 41.26 33.38
N ALA A 135 -18.88 40.90 34.66
CA ALA A 135 -18.51 39.55 35.10
C ALA A 135 -19.53 38.50 34.64
N GLY A 136 -20.83 38.79 34.75
CA GLY A 136 -21.89 37.91 34.23
C GLY A 136 -21.77 37.68 32.72
N ASN A 137 -21.55 38.75 31.95
CA ASN A 137 -21.35 38.66 30.50
C ASN A 137 -20.13 37.82 30.11
N LEU A 138 -19.00 37.97 30.82
CA LEU A 138 -17.79 37.17 30.57
C LEU A 138 -18.01 35.68 30.85
N ILE A 139 -18.80 35.32 31.87
CA ILE A 139 -19.16 33.92 32.13
C ILE A 139 -20.06 33.38 31.02
N ASP A 140 -21.00 34.18 30.51
CA ASP A 140 -21.87 33.77 29.40
C ASP A 140 -21.11 33.58 28.08
N GLU A 141 -20.08 34.40 27.85
CA GLU A 141 -19.17 34.26 26.71
C GLU A 141 -18.31 33.00 26.87
N ALA A 142 -17.75 32.76 28.06
CA ALA A 142 -16.99 31.53 28.35
C ALA A 142 -17.86 30.27 28.20
N CYS A 143 -19.11 30.28 28.68
CA CYS A 143 -20.06 29.19 28.50
C CYS A 143 -20.32 28.87 27.02
N ARG A 144 -20.50 29.91 26.20
CA ARG A 144 -20.71 29.75 24.76
C ARG A 144 -19.47 29.17 24.09
N SER A 145 -18.30 29.74 24.38
CA SER A 145 -17.03 29.29 23.82
C SER A 145 -16.73 27.82 24.13
N VAL A 146 -16.91 27.38 25.37
CA VAL A 146 -16.71 25.98 25.76
C VAL A 146 -17.68 25.04 25.04
N ARG A 147 -18.95 25.45 24.89
CA ARG A 147 -19.96 24.66 24.19
C ARG A 147 -19.63 24.51 22.70
N GLU A 148 -19.19 25.59 22.06
CA GLU A 148 -18.73 25.57 20.67
C GLU A 148 -17.49 24.67 20.49
N ILE A 149 -16.50 24.78 21.36
CA ILE A 149 -15.28 23.94 21.30
C ILE A 149 -15.62 22.46 21.51
N SER A 150 -16.45 22.14 22.52
CA SER A 150 -16.88 20.76 22.80
C SER A 150 -17.64 20.17 21.59
N HIS A 151 -18.55 20.94 20.98
CA HIS A 151 -19.29 20.50 19.81
C HIS A 151 -18.37 20.24 18.60
N ASN A 152 -17.41 21.14 18.34
CA ASN A 152 -16.44 20.98 17.25
C ASN A 152 -15.49 19.78 17.44
N LEU A 153 -15.26 19.36 18.69
CA LEU A 153 -14.47 18.17 19.01
C LEU A 153 -15.26 16.86 18.87
N THR A 154 -16.58 16.91 18.71
CA THR A 154 -17.44 15.72 18.52
C THR A 154 -18.27 15.79 17.22
N PRO A 155 -17.64 15.82 16.03
CA PRO A 155 -18.36 15.76 14.77
C PRO A 155 -18.71 14.31 14.40
N ASP A 156 -19.39 13.60 15.31
CA ASP A 156 -19.69 12.17 15.20
C ASP A 156 -21.10 11.92 14.63
N ILE A 157 -21.66 12.96 14.01
CA ILE A 157 -23.05 13.06 13.60
C ILE A 157 -23.39 11.99 12.57
N LEU A 158 -22.41 11.62 11.72
CA LEU A 158 -22.56 10.58 10.71
C LEU A 158 -22.69 9.18 11.30
N GLU A 159 -21.87 8.82 12.31
CA GLU A 159 -21.92 7.49 12.92
C GLU A 159 -23.16 7.33 13.83
N GLN A 160 -23.58 8.39 14.53
CA GLN A 160 -24.66 8.30 15.52
C GLN A 160 -26.06 8.52 14.94
N HIS A 161 -26.17 9.31 13.87
CA HIS A 161 -27.47 9.74 13.34
C HIS A 161 -27.64 9.42 11.84
N GLY A 162 -26.64 8.80 11.22
CA GLY A 162 -26.69 8.39 9.82
C GLY A 162 -26.39 9.53 8.84
N LEU A 163 -26.28 9.14 7.56
CA LEU A 163 -25.82 10.03 6.48
C LEU A 163 -26.74 11.21 6.24
N GLU A 164 -28.06 10.98 6.24
CA GLU A 164 -29.06 12.02 6.01
C GLU A 164 -28.95 13.16 7.04
N PHE A 165 -28.91 12.79 8.33
CA PHE A 165 -28.83 13.75 9.42
C PHE A 165 -27.50 14.50 9.43
N ALA A 166 -26.38 13.81 9.13
CA ALA A 166 -25.07 14.45 9.04
C ALA A 166 -24.99 15.48 7.92
N LEU A 167 -25.58 15.19 6.75
CA LEU A 167 -25.62 16.13 5.62
C LEU A 167 -26.53 17.32 5.91
N GLN A 168 -27.70 17.10 6.51
CA GLN A 168 -28.57 18.19 6.97
C GLN A 168 -27.83 19.09 7.98
N HIS A 169 -27.19 18.49 8.99
CA HIS A 169 -26.47 19.24 10.03
C HIS A 169 -25.29 20.04 9.45
N LEU A 170 -24.57 19.50 8.47
CA LEU A 170 -23.51 20.21 7.76
C LEU A 170 -24.09 21.41 7.00
N CYS A 171 -25.21 21.25 6.30
CA CYS A 171 -25.90 22.33 5.61
C CYS A 171 -26.32 23.45 6.58
N ASP A 172 -26.96 23.09 7.70
CA ASP A 172 -27.41 24.02 8.73
C ASP A 172 -26.24 24.77 9.40
N SER A 173 -25.14 24.05 9.68
CA SER A 173 -23.94 24.64 10.28
C SER A 173 -23.25 25.62 9.33
N THR A 174 -23.18 25.28 8.04
CA THR A 174 -22.60 26.12 6.99
C THR A 174 -23.47 27.36 6.74
N ALA A 175 -24.79 27.19 6.71
CA ALA A 175 -25.76 28.27 6.60
C ALA A 175 -25.61 29.29 7.73
N LYS A 176 -25.50 28.82 8.98
CA LYS A 176 -25.28 29.68 10.16
C LYS A 176 -23.92 30.37 10.15
N ALA A 177 -22.84 29.64 9.82
CA ALA A 177 -21.48 30.17 9.84
C ALA A 177 -21.25 31.26 8.79
N HIS A 178 -21.83 31.08 7.60
CA HIS A 178 -21.60 31.98 6.46
C HIS A 178 -22.79 32.87 6.10
N ARG A 179 -23.90 32.80 6.85
CA ARG A 179 -25.15 33.54 6.61
C ARG A 179 -25.66 33.36 5.17
N ILE A 180 -25.60 32.13 4.68
CA ILE A 180 -26.11 31.75 3.37
C ILE A 180 -27.32 30.82 3.54
N GLU A 181 -28.26 30.87 2.60
CA GLU A 181 -29.40 29.97 2.58
C GLU A 181 -28.99 28.64 1.92
N VAL A 182 -29.16 27.53 2.63
CA VAL A 182 -28.82 26.19 2.16
C VAL A 182 -30.03 25.31 2.42
N ASP A 183 -30.54 24.67 1.37
CA ASP A 183 -31.69 23.78 1.45
C ASP A 183 -31.23 22.35 1.10
N PHE A 184 -31.53 21.38 1.96
CA PHE A 184 -31.14 19.99 1.79
C PHE A 184 -32.38 19.15 1.52
N ILE A 185 -32.39 18.45 0.37
CA ILE A 185 -33.50 17.59 -0.05
C ILE A 185 -32.97 16.16 -0.23
N PRO A 186 -33.26 15.24 0.70
CA PRO A 186 -32.85 13.85 0.55
C PRO A 186 -33.71 13.12 -0.48
N TYR A 187 -33.08 12.40 -1.41
CA TYR A 187 -33.75 11.52 -2.38
C TYR A 187 -33.20 10.09 -2.26
N GLY A 188 -34.05 9.16 -1.84
CA GLY A 188 -33.78 7.71 -1.94
C GLY A 188 -32.81 7.13 -0.90
N LEU A 189 -32.84 7.61 0.34
CA LEU A 189 -32.21 6.96 1.50
C LEU A 189 -33.15 5.94 2.15
#